data_AF-A0A7J4VIB1-F1
#
_entry.id   AF-A0A7J4VIB1-F1
#
_cell.length_a   1.000
_cell.length_b   1.000
_cell.length_c   1.000
_cell.angle_alpha   90.00
_cell.angle_beta   90.00
_cell.angle_gamma   90.00
#
_symmetry.space_group_name_H-M   'P 1'
#
loop_
_entity.id
_entity.type
_entity.pdbx_description
1 polymer ?
#
loop_
_entity_poly.entity_id
_entity_poly.type
_entity_poly.pdbx_seq_one_letter_code
_entity_poly.pdbx_strand_id
1 'polypeptide(L)'
;MFDGLITGFANVAAFIYGLIAYAKLQTRITTATDGWLDLIAFDFFGRRMLRGTRSDSLFRSAILAELFRPRQTRQAIIDILTGLTGRAPIIFEPGRPQDTGAYAPGLSGDGKGYGLAYGLAGGYGSLLMPYQILVHAFRPALAGIPNVIGYGGPAGGYSTASTFEYGNLDMIEGAVTDADIYGAVDNVRAAGITAWVAITD
;
A
#
# COMPACT_ATOMS: atom_id res chain seq x y z
N MET A 1 16.97 54.70 -27.63
CA MET A 1 15.67 54.30 -28.23
C MET A 1 15.77 52.94 -28.93
N PHE A 2 16.80 52.70 -29.75
CA PHE A 2 17.07 51.39 -30.39
C PHE A 2 17.30 50.25 -29.38
N ASP A 3 18.09 50.48 -28.34
CA ASP A 3 18.36 49.46 -27.30
C ASP A 3 17.08 48.99 -26.61
N GLY A 4 16.18 49.91 -26.26
CA GLY A 4 14.89 49.58 -25.63
C GLY A 4 13.99 48.71 -26.51
N LEU A 5 14.04 48.89 -27.84
CA LEU A 5 13.29 48.08 -28.79
C LEU A 5 13.82 46.64 -28.82
N ILE A 6 15.14 46.46 -28.96
CA ILE A 6 15.78 45.14 -28.99
C ILE A 6 15.63 44.44 -27.63
N THR A 7 15.80 45.15 -26.52
CA THR A 7 15.57 44.60 -25.17
C THR A 7 14.11 44.17 -25.00
N GLY A 8 13.14 44.91 -25.54
CA GLY A 8 11.72 44.51 -25.55
C GLY A 8 11.50 43.17 -26.24
N PHE A 9 12.01 43.01 -27.47
CA PHE A 9 11.90 41.74 -28.20
C PHE A 9 12.65 40.59 -27.52
N ALA A 10 13.84 40.86 -26.97
CA ALA A 10 14.62 39.87 -26.23
C ALA A 10 13.88 39.37 -24.98
N ASN A 11 13.22 40.26 -24.24
CA ASN A 11 12.43 39.88 -23.06
C ASN A 11 11.23 39.00 -23.42
N VAL A 12 10.51 39.32 -24.50
CA VAL A 12 9.38 38.50 -24.98
C VAL A 12 9.86 37.13 -25.41
N ALA A 13 10.96 37.05 -26.18
CA ALA A 13 11.52 35.78 -26.62
C ALA A 13 12.00 34.92 -25.42
N ALA A 14 12.65 35.55 -24.44
CA ALA A 14 13.09 34.88 -23.21
C ALA A 14 11.91 34.35 -22.39
N PHE A 15 10.82 35.12 -22.28
CA PHE A 15 9.59 34.69 -21.61
C PHE A 15 8.96 33.47 -22.29
N ILE A 16 8.79 33.50 -23.61
CA ILE A 16 8.24 32.39 -24.39
C ILE A 16 9.12 31.15 -24.25
N TYR A 17 10.45 31.30 -24.35
CA TYR A 17 11.38 30.19 -24.15
C TYR A 17 11.26 29.61 -22.73
N GLY A 18 11.09 30.45 -21.70
CA GLY A 18 10.83 30.02 -20.34
C GLY A 18 9.59 29.13 -20.21
N LEU A 19 8.49 29.50 -20.90
CA LEU A 19 7.28 28.68 -20.94
C LEU A 19 7.50 27.32 -21.61
N ILE A 20 8.24 27.28 -22.73
CA ILE A 20 8.56 26.05 -23.44
C ILE A 20 9.46 25.14 -22.57
N ALA A 21 10.47 25.71 -21.92
CA ALA A 21 11.36 24.99 -21.02
C ALA A 21 10.60 24.41 -19.82
N TYR A 22 9.68 25.18 -19.24
CA TYR A 22 8.79 24.71 -18.18
C TYR A 22 7.90 23.55 -18.67
N ALA A 23 7.19 23.73 -19.80
CA ALA A 23 6.33 22.70 -20.37
C ALA A 23 7.09 21.39 -20.64
N LYS A 24 8.34 21.47 -21.12
CA LYS A 24 9.21 20.31 -21.32
C LYS A 24 9.42 19.53 -20.02
N LEU A 25 9.64 20.19 -18.89
CA LEU A 25 9.80 19.52 -17.59
C LEU A 25 8.54 18.78 -17.15
N GLN A 26 7.35 19.24 -17.55
CA GLN A 26 6.09 18.58 -17.19
C GLN A 26 5.81 17.30 -17.99
N THR A 27 6.59 17.02 -19.06
CA THR A 27 6.41 15.82 -19.91
C THR A 27 7.04 14.53 -19.35
N ARG A 28 7.63 14.58 -18.16
CA ARG A 28 8.30 13.43 -17.52
C ARG A 28 7.92 13.36 -16.05
N ILE A 29 7.56 12.17 -15.58
CA ILE A 29 7.19 11.91 -14.17
C ILE A 29 8.27 12.38 -13.20
N THR A 30 9.54 12.24 -13.59
CA THR A 30 10.70 12.60 -12.76
C THR A 30 10.85 14.11 -12.54
N THR A 31 10.32 14.94 -13.43
CA THR A 31 10.51 16.40 -13.41
C THR A 31 9.21 17.18 -13.31
N ALA A 32 8.05 16.54 -13.49
CA ALA A 32 6.75 17.19 -13.35
C ALA A 32 6.49 17.65 -11.91
N THR A 33 5.83 18.79 -11.76
CA THR A 33 5.49 19.43 -10.49
C THR A 33 4.01 19.82 -10.45
N ASP A 34 3.50 20.04 -9.25
CA ASP A 34 2.15 20.58 -9.02
C ASP A 34 1.06 19.79 -9.77
N GLY A 35 0.03 20.48 -10.26
CA GLY A 35 -1.12 19.87 -10.95
C GLY A 35 -0.78 18.99 -12.15
N TRP A 36 0.40 19.15 -12.78
CA TRP A 36 0.82 18.28 -13.87
C TRP A 36 1.13 16.86 -13.37
N LEU A 37 1.72 16.75 -12.18
CA LEU A 37 1.98 15.46 -11.56
C LEU A 37 0.67 14.78 -11.13
N ASP A 38 -0.35 15.56 -10.76
CA ASP A 38 -1.71 15.06 -10.50
C ASP A 38 -2.39 14.53 -11.77
N LEU A 39 -2.25 15.24 -12.90
CA LEU A 39 -2.76 14.79 -14.20
C LEU A 39 -2.09 13.48 -14.64
N ILE A 40 -0.77 13.39 -14.50
CA ILE A 40 -0.02 12.16 -14.77
C ILE A 40 -0.55 11.00 -13.93
N ALA A 41 -0.74 11.21 -12.62
CA ALA A 41 -1.28 10.16 -11.74
C ALA A 41 -2.70 9.74 -12.16
N PHE A 42 -3.52 10.71 -12.56
CA PHE A 42 -4.87 10.47 -13.04
C PHE A 42 -4.89 9.67 -14.35
N ASP A 43 -3.98 9.92 -15.28
CA ASP A 43 -3.89 9.16 -16.53
C ASP A 43 -3.58 7.67 -16.30
N PHE A 44 -2.70 7.36 -15.34
CA PHE A 44 -2.33 5.97 -15.04
C PHE A 44 -3.30 5.25 -14.10
N PHE A 45 -3.83 5.95 -13.10
CA PHE A 45 -4.55 5.32 -11.99
C PHE A 45 -5.99 5.82 -11.82
N GLY A 46 -6.39 6.83 -12.59
CA GLY A 46 -7.67 7.52 -12.43
C GLY A 46 -7.84 8.07 -11.01
N ARG A 47 -9.03 7.91 -10.45
CA ARG A 47 -9.35 8.38 -9.08
C ARG A 47 -8.76 7.53 -7.97
N ARG A 48 -8.06 6.43 -8.30
CA ARG A 48 -7.55 5.48 -7.30
C ARG A 48 -6.27 5.98 -6.62
N MET A 49 -5.61 6.97 -7.23
CA MET A 49 -4.43 7.60 -6.65
C MET A 49 -4.62 9.12 -6.65
N LEU A 50 -4.79 9.69 -5.45
CA LEU A 50 -4.95 11.12 -5.25
C LEU A 50 -3.82 11.66 -4.38
N ARG A 51 -3.31 12.84 -4.68
CA ARG A 51 -2.16 13.44 -3.97
C ARG A 51 -2.41 13.61 -2.46
N GLY A 52 -3.58 14.11 -2.09
CA GLY A 52 -3.87 14.50 -0.71
C GLY A 52 -2.91 15.62 -0.26
N THR A 53 -2.30 15.47 0.91
CA THR A 53 -1.35 16.44 1.48
C THR A 53 0.11 16.17 1.11
N ARG A 54 0.38 15.20 0.22
CA ARG A 54 1.74 14.80 -0.15
C ARG A 54 2.46 15.86 -0.99
N SER A 55 3.72 16.12 -0.66
CA SER A 55 4.61 16.93 -1.49
C SER A 55 4.86 16.26 -2.85
N ASP A 56 5.32 17.03 -3.83
CA ASP A 56 5.68 16.51 -5.16
C ASP A 56 6.67 15.35 -5.12
N SER A 57 7.67 15.41 -4.22
CA SER A 57 8.66 14.34 -4.08
C SER A 57 8.05 13.05 -3.56
N LEU A 58 7.22 13.12 -2.52
CA LEU A 58 6.54 11.95 -1.96
C LEU A 58 5.51 11.37 -2.94
N PHE A 59 4.76 12.24 -3.62
CA PHE A 59 3.75 11.80 -4.56
C PHE A 59 4.38 11.14 -5.79
N ARG A 60 5.47 11.70 -6.32
CA ARG A 60 6.25 11.10 -7.41
C ARG A 60 6.78 9.71 -7.04
N SER A 61 7.37 9.57 -5.86
CA SER A 61 7.87 8.27 -5.39
C SER A 61 6.74 7.24 -5.31
N ALA A 62 5.56 7.65 -4.84
CA ALA A 62 4.39 6.79 -4.79
C ALA A 62 3.91 6.40 -6.21
N ILE A 63 3.90 7.34 -7.18
CA ILE A 63 3.49 7.07 -8.57
C ILE A 63 4.41 6.01 -9.18
N LEU A 64 5.72 6.19 -9.02
CA LEU A 64 6.71 5.24 -9.53
C LEU A 64 6.59 3.87 -8.86
N ALA A 65 6.38 3.83 -7.54
CA ALA A 65 6.18 2.58 -6.82
C ALA A 65 4.94 1.83 -7.31
N GLU A 66 3.81 2.52 -7.53
CA GLU A 66 2.57 1.88 -7.98
C GLU A 66 2.60 1.49 -9.46
N LEU A 67 3.32 2.25 -10.30
CA LEU A 67 3.48 1.96 -11.73
C LEU A 67 4.23 0.64 -11.96
N PHE A 68 5.26 0.37 -11.15
CA PHE A 68 6.09 -0.82 -11.25
C PHE A 68 5.75 -1.90 -10.22
N ARG A 69 4.67 -1.72 -9.45
CA ARG A 69 4.26 -2.70 -8.45
C ARG A 69 3.94 -4.04 -9.13
N PRO A 70 4.51 -5.17 -8.68
CA PRO A 70 4.10 -6.48 -9.14
C PRO A 70 2.61 -6.70 -8.88
N ARG A 71 1.92 -7.36 -9.81
CA ARG A 71 0.50 -7.73 -9.67
C ARG A 71 0.32 -9.19 -10.05
N GLN A 72 -0.82 -9.74 -9.68
CA GLN A 72 -1.28 -11.09 -10.05
C GLN A 72 -0.38 -12.22 -9.51
N THR A 73 0.38 -11.95 -8.46
CA THR A 73 1.22 -12.94 -7.79
C THR A 73 0.94 -12.97 -6.30
N ARG A 74 1.29 -14.09 -5.66
CA ARG A 74 1.29 -14.19 -4.21
C ARG A 74 2.11 -13.08 -3.54
N GLN A 75 3.29 -12.81 -4.09
CA GLN A 75 4.18 -11.78 -3.55
C GLN A 75 3.54 -10.39 -3.62
N ALA A 76 2.79 -10.08 -4.68
CA ALA A 76 2.07 -8.82 -4.80
C ALA A 76 1.06 -8.61 -3.66
N ILE A 77 0.34 -9.65 -3.25
CA ILE A 77 -0.59 -9.61 -2.11
C ILE A 77 0.17 -9.39 -0.80
N ILE A 78 1.31 -10.06 -0.62
CA ILE A 78 2.17 -9.87 0.56
C ILE A 78 2.68 -8.43 0.61
N ASP A 79 3.21 -7.91 -0.49
CA ASP A 79 3.82 -6.57 -0.56
C ASP A 79 2.79 -5.46 -0.35
N ILE A 80 1.58 -5.58 -0.92
CA ILE A 80 0.54 -4.56 -0.74
C ILE A 80 0.01 -4.56 0.69
N LEU A 81 -0.24 -5.74 1.28
CA LEU A 81 -0.75 -5.83 2.65
C LEU A 81 0.31 -5.42 3.66
N THR A 82 1.57 -5.84 3.48
CA THR A 82 2.67 -5.40 4.34
C THR A 82 2.89 -3.89 4.23
N GLY A 83 2.80 -3.32 3.02
CA GLY A 83 2.93 -1.87 2.83
C GLY A 83 1.77 -1.08 3.45
N LEU A 84 0.57 -1.66 3.45
CA LEU A 84 -0.63 -1.04 4.00
C LEU A 84 -0.68 -1.15 5.54
N THR A 85 -0.40 -2.33 6.10
CA THR A 85 -0.64 -2.63 7.52
C THR A 85 0.64 -2.72 8.34
N GLY A 86 1.81 -2.70 7.71
CA GLY A 86 3.10 -2.95 8.35
C GLY A 86 3.33 -4.41 8.72
N ARG A 87 2.41 -5.33 8.39
CA ARG A 87 2.46 -6.73 8.79
C ARG A 87 2.14 -7.67 7.64
N ALA A 88 3.02 -8.64 7.42
CA ALA A 88 2.87 -9.61 6.34
C ALA A 88 1.67 -10.53 6.59
N PRO A 89 0.80 -10.73 5.59
CA PRO A 89 -0.32 -11.67 5.69
C PRO A 89 0.16 -13.13 5.65
N ILE A 90 -0.67 -14.04 6.14
CA ILE A 90 -0.49 -15.48 5.93
C ILE A 90 -1.38 -15.88 4.74
N ILE A 91 -0.78 -16.46 3.69
CA ILE A 91 -1.52 -16.91 2.52
C ILE A 91 -1.41 -18.43 2.44
N PHE A 92 -2.52 -19.10 2.11
CA PHE A 92 -2.60 -20.53 1.85
C PHE A 92 -3.29 -20.79 0.51
N GLU A 93 -2.63 -21.54 -0.37
CA GLU A 93 -3.16 -21.97 -1.67
C GLU A 93 -3.40 -23.49 -1.64
N PRO A 94 -4.66 -23.95 -1.71
CA PRO A 94 -4.99 -25.38 -1.57
C PRO A 94 -4.34 -26.31 -2.61
N GLY A 95 -3.91 -25.77 -3.75
CA GLY A 95 -3.21 -26.51 -4.81
C GLY A 95 -1.69 -26.46 -4.72
N ARG A 96 -1.11 -25.75 -3.75
CA ARG A 96 0.34 -25.55 -3.63
C ARG A 96 0.93 -26.48 -2.57
N PRO A 97 1.79 -27.45 -2.95
CA PRO A 97 2.38 -28.40 -2.00
C PRO A 97 3.16 -27.76 -0.85
N GLN A 98 3.74 -26.56 -1.09
CA GLN A 98 4.43 -25.76 -0.08
C GLN A 98 3.53 -25.30 1.06
N ASP A 99 2.25 -25.08 0.78
CA ASP A 99 1.29 -24.59 1.76
C ASP A 99 0.59 -25.76 2.46
N THR A 100 0.34 -26.84 1.73
CA THR A 100 -0.41 -28.00 2.23
C THR A 100 0.47 -28.96 3.01
N GLY A 101 1.72 -29.12 2.58
CA GLY A 101 2.62 -30.11 3.14
C GLY A 101 2.50 -31.51 2.58
N ALA A 102 3.37 -32.39 3.08
CA ALA A 102 3.47 -33.80 2.71
C ALA A 102 3.95 -34.62 3.92
N TYR A 103 3.61 -35.91 3.95
CA TYR A 103 4.07 -36.86 4.97
C TYR A 103 5.56 -37.21 4.75
N ALA A 104 6.47 -36.39 5.30
CA ALA A 104 7.89 -36.70 5.50
C ALA A 104 8.58 -35.57 6.31
N PRO A 105 9.60 -35.89 7.13
CA PRO A 105 10.48 -34.87 7.71
C PRO A 105 11.33 -34.26 6.60
N GLY A 106 11.20 -32.95 6.34
CA GLY A 106 12.02 -32.27 5.35
C GLY A 106 13.50 -32.24 5.77
N LEU A 107 14.40 -32.67 4.88
CA LEU A 107 15.83 -32.36 5.00
C LEU A 107 16.05 -30.91 4.59
N SER A 108 16.74 -30.17 5.46
CA SER A 108 17.31 -28.84 5.21
C SER A 108 18.01 -28.79 3.85
N GLY A 109 17.49 -28.00 2.92
CA GLY A 109 18.13 -27.71 1.65
C GLY A 109 17.16 -27.30 0.56
N ASP A 110 16.29 -28.22 0.11
CA ASP A 110 15.60 -28.08 -1.18
C ASP A 110 14.49 -29.15 -1.45
N GLY A 111 14.18 -30.06 -0.51
CA GLY A 111 13.37 -31.28 -0.73
C GLY A 111 12.09 -31.43 0.13
N LYS A 112 10.93 -31.40 -0.54
CA LYS A 112 9.52 -31.40 -0.11
C LYS A 112 9.10 -32.45 0.96
N GLY A 113 9.05 -32.00 2.21
CA GLY A 113 8.22 -32.55 3.29
C GLY A 113 7.89 -31.42 4.26
N TYR A 114 6.75 -30.73 4.11
CA TYR A 114 6.41 -29.57 4.95
C TYR A 114 5.77 -29.97 6.29
N GLY A 115 6.21 -31.09 6.86
CA GLY A 115 5.86 -31.49 8.22
C GLY A 115 4.37 -31.59 8.51
N LEU A 116 3.56 -32.03 7.53
CA LEU A 116 2.13 -32.21 7.78
C LEU A 116 1.97 -33.29 8.87
N ALA A 117 1.34 -32.89 9.97
CA ALA A 117 1.12 -33.72 11.13
C ALA A 117 -0.32 -33.53 11.59
N TYR A 118 -1.05 -34.64 11.70
CA TYR A 118 -2.45 -34.65 12.12
C TYR A 118 -2.62 -33.86 13.43
N GLY A 119 -3.41 -32.80 13.39
CA GLY A 119 -3.74 -31.97 14.56
C GLY A 119 -2.59 -31.10 15.09
N LEU A 120 -1.45 -30.99 14.39
CA LEU A 120 -0.27 -30.26 14.85
C LEU A 120 0.24 -29.23 13.85
N ALA A 121 0.40 -29.59 12.58
CA ALA A 121 1.05 -28.72 11.58
C ALA A 121 0.59 -29.03 10.14
N GLY A 122 0.68 -28.02 9.27
CA GLY A 122 0.28 -28.08 7.86
C GLY A 122 -1.19 -27.69 7.63
N GLY A 123 -1.62 -27.74 6.37
CA GLY A 123 -3.00 -27.48 5.97
C GLY A 123 -3.48 -28.47 4.93
N TYR A 124 -4.75 -28.87 4.99
CA TYR A 124 -5.31 -29.78 3.99
C TYR A 124 -5.61 -29.04 2.70
N GLY A 125 -4.85 -29.39 1.65
CA GLY A 125 -5.10 -28.92 0.30
C GLY A 125 -6.30 -29.59 -0.35
N SER A 126 -6.78 -28.99 -1.43
CA SER A 126 -7.84 -29.56 -2.27
C SER A 126 -7.66 -29.13 -3.71
N LEU A 127 -7.52 -30.11 -4.61
CA LEU A 127 -7.57 -29.87 -6.06
C LEU A 127 -8.99 -29.55 -6.55
N LEU A 128 -10.01 -29.73 -5.70
CA LEU A 128 -11.39 -29.34 -5.97
C LEU A 128 -11.65 -27.85 -5.67
N MET A 129 -10.64 -27.11 -5.21
CA MET A 129 -10.68 -25.65 -5.03
C MET A 129 -9.77 -24.93 -6.05
N PRO A 130 -9.96 -25.13 -7.38
CA PRO A 130 -9.16 -24.45 -8.37
C PRO A 130 -9.42 -22.94 -8.31
N TYR A 131 -8.38 -22.14 -8.58
CA TYR A 131 -8.46 -20.68 -8.59
C TYR A 131 -8.94 -20.07 -7.27
N GLN A 132 -8.60 -20.68 -6.14
CA GLN A 132 -8.92 -20.14 -4.82
C GLN A 132 -7.65 -19.98 -3.98
N ILE A 133 -7.59 -18.88 -3.24
CA ILE A 133 -6.55 -18.62 -2.24
C ILE A 133 -7.21 -18.18 -0.93
N LEU A 134 -6.63 -18.58 0.19
CA LEU A 134 -7.04 -18.16 1.52
C LEU A 134 -6.01 -17.16 2.04
N VAL A 135 -6.45 -15.97 2.40
CA VAL A 135 -5.60 -14.88 2.87
C VAL A 135 -6.02 -14.53 4.27
N HIS A 136 -5.11 -14.68 5.22
CA HIS A 136 -5.25 -14.15 6.56
C HIS A 136 -4.47 -12.84 6.64
N ALA A 137 -5.20 -11.74 6.59
CA ALA A 137 -4.67 -10.39 6.71
C ALA A 137 -4.76 -9.89 8.14
N PHE A 138 -3.93 -8.91 8.47
CA PHE A 138 -3.82 -8.35 9.80
C PHE A 138 -4.09 -6.86 9.78
N ARG A 139 -4.83 -6.35 10.77
CA ARG A 139 -4.95 -4.91 10.99
C ARG A 139 -3.59 -4.33 11.39
N PRO A 140 -3.33 -3.04 11.12
CA PRO A 140 -2.09 -2.42 11.52
C PRO A 140 -1.89 -2.52 13.03
N ALA A 141 -0.64 -2.72 13.47
CA ALA A 141 -0.29 -2.59 14.87
C ALA A 141 -0.56 -1.13 15.31
N LEU A 142 -1.58 -0.92 16.14
CA LEU A 142 -2.00 0.39 16.59
C LEU A 142 -0.86 1.11 17.33
N ALA A 143 -0.55 2.35 16.94
CA ALA A 143 0.36 3.24 17.68
C ALA A 143 -0.31 3.93 18.89
N GLY A 144 -1.55 3.53 19.24
CA GLY A 144 -2.41 4.25 20.18
C GLY A 144 -3.08 5.46 19.55
N ILE A 145 -3.96 6.12 20.30
CA ILE A 145 -4.57 7.38 19.88
C ILE A 145 -3.63 8.52 20.31
N PRO A 146 -3.24 9.45 19.41
CA PRO A 146 -2.35 10.54 19.76
C PRO A 146 -2.86 11.35 20.93
N ASN A 147 -1.98 11.64 21.90
CA ASN A 147 -2.31 12.41 23.10
C ASN A 147 -3.37 11.76 24.01
N VAL A 148 -3.69 10.48 23.83
CA VAL A 148 -4.60 9.74 24.71
C VAL A 148 -3.83 8.65 25.43
N ILE A 149 -3.92 8.62 26.75
CA ILE A 149 -3.24 7.61 27.54
C ILE A 149 -4.07 6.33 27.65
N GLY A 150 -3.42 5.18 27.50
CA GLY A 150 -4.05 3.88 27.66
C GLY A 150 -4.50 3.59 29.09
N TYR A 151 -5.41 2.62 29.23
CA TYR A 151 -5.88 2.14 30.53
C TYR A 151 -4.70 1.65 31.40
N GLY A 152 -4.64 2.11 32.65
CA GLY A 152 -3.53 1.82 33.57
C GLY A 152 -2.34 2.80 33.50
N GLY A 153 -2.42 3.85 32.68
CA GLY A 153 -1.40 4.89 32.62
C GLY A 153 -1.46 5.88 33.81
N PRO A 154 -0.32 6.50 34.20
CA PRO A 154 -0.21 7.35 35.39
C PRO A 154 -0.98 8.67 35.31
N ALA A 155 -1.53 9.04 34.15
CA ALA A 155 -2.21 10.31 33.93
C ALA A 155 -3.75 10.24 33.97
N GLY A 156 -4.36 9.06 34.20
CA GLY A 156 -5.82 8.93 34.29
C GLY A 156 -6.35 9.24 35.70
N GLY A 157 -7.26 10.20 35.84
CA GLY A 157 -7.89 10.55 37.12
C GLY A 157 -9.38 10.87 36.99
N TYR A 158 -10.22 10.30 37.86
CA TYR A 158 -11.70 10.45 37.80
C TYR A 158 -12.23 11.86 38.14
N SER A 159 -11.35 12.79 38.53
CA SER A 159 -11.71 14.17 38.91
C SER A 159 -10.64 15.20 38.57
N THR A 160 -9.68 14.85 37.70
CA THR A 160 -8.59 15.74 37.27
C THR A 160 -8.59 15.79 35.75
N ALA A 161 -8.46 17.00 35.18
CA ALA A 161 -8.28 17.14 33.74
C ALA A 161 -7.08 16.27 33.30
N SER A 162 -7.33 15.33 32.41
CA SER A 162 -6.37 14.34 31.98
C SER A 162 -6.51 14.08 30.49
N THR A 163 -5.50 13.43 29.91
CA THR A 163 -5.51 12.88 28.56
C THR A 163 -6.19 11.51 28.49
N PHE A 164 -7.03 11.18 29.46
CA PHE A 164 -7.73 9.90 29.51
C PHE A 164 -9.12 10.06 28.90
N GLU A 165 -9.38 9.32 27.83
CA GLU A 165 -10.69 9.27 27.19
C GLU A 165 -10.98 7.89 26.63
N TYR A 166 -12.26 7.60 26.43
CA TYR A 166 -12.67 6.40 25.71
C TYR A 166 -12.29 6.56 24.24
N GLY A 167 -11.32 5.76 23.80
CA GLY A 167 -10.89 5.75 22.41
C GLY A 167 -11.99 5.27 21.47
N ASN A 168 -12.10 5.95 20.33
CA ASN A 168 -12.89 5.53 19.17
C ASN A 168 -11.94 5.36 17.97
N LEU A 169 -12.28 4.49 17.03
CA LEU A 169 -11.54 4.27 15.78
C LEU A 169 -11.41 5.57 14.96
N ASP A 170 -12.40 6.46 15.04
CA ASP A 170 -12.38 7.77 14.35
C ASP A 170 -11.28 8.71 14.88
N MET A 171 -10.73 8.42 16.05
CA MET A 171 -9.68 9.23 16.69
C MET A 171 -8.27 8.79 16.25
N ILE A 172 -8.18 7.70 15.47
CA ILE A 172 -6.94 7.24 14.86
C ILE A 172 -6.83 7.90 13.49
N GLU A 173 -6.00 8.94 13.39
CA GLU A 173 -5.70 9.57 12.11
C GLU A 173 -5.01 8.57 11.16
N GLY A 174 -5.55 8.41 9.95
CA GLY A 174 -4.98 7.52 8.93
C GLY A 174 -5.21 6.03 9.19
N ALA A 175 -6.24 5.66 9.96
CA ALA A 175 -6.59 4.26 10.19
C ALA A 175 -6.85 3.51 8.88
N VAL A 176 -6.13 2.40 8.68
CA VAL A 176 -6.43 1.45 7.61
C VAL A 176 -7.70 0.71 7.98
N THR A 177 -8.71 0.83 7.13
CA THR A 177 -9.99 0.15 7.33
C THR A 177 -9.96 -1.27 6.76
N ASP A 178 -10.88 -2.13 7.22
CA ASP A 178 -11.06 -3.45 6.63
C ASP A 178 -11.38 -3.35 5.12
N ALA A 179 -12.11 -2.31 4.70
CA ALA A 179 -12.40 -2.05 3.30
C ALA A 179 -11.12 -1.75 2.49
N ASP A 180 -10.14 -1.06 3.07
CA ASP A 180 -8.84 -0.81 2.44
C ASP A 180 -8.06 -2.12 2.24
N ILE A 181 -8.13 -3.04 3.22
CA ILE A 181 -7.51 -4.36 3.13
C ILE A 181 -8.14 -5.19 2.00
N TYR A 182 -9.48 -5.28 1.94
CA TYR A 182 -10.15 -5.97 0.85
C TYR A 182 -9.83 -5.34 -0.52
N GLY A 183 -9.90 -4.00 -0.61
CA GLY A 183 -9.58 -3.26 -1.82
C GLY A 183 -8.13 -3.46 -2.28
N ALA A 184 -7.17 -3.53 -1.34
CA ALA A 184 -5.77 -3.80 -1.62
C ALA A 184 -5.56 -5.20 -2.20
N VAL A 185 -6.21 -6.23 -1.64
CA VAL A 185 -6.15 -7.60 -2.19
C VAL A 185 -6.77 -7.65 -3.57
N ASP A 186 -7.96 -7.07 -3.75
CA ASP A 186 -8.65 -7.05 -5.05
C ASP A 186 -7.86 -6.31 -6.13
N ASN A 187 -7.12 -5.28 -5.75
CA ASN A 187 -6.27 -4.51 -6.66
C ASN A 187 -5.13 -5.33 -7.27
N VAL A 188 -4.58 -6.30 -6.53
CA VAL A 188 -3.38 -7.02 -6.94
C VAL A 188 -3.63 -8.50 -7.26
N ARG A 189 -4.77 -9.08 -6.89
CA ARG A 189 -5.05 -10.49 -7.21
C ARG A 189 -5.14 -10.72 -8.72
N ALA A 190 -4.84 -11.96 -9.14
CA ALA A 190 -5.06 -12.35 -10.52
C ALA A 190 -6.57 -12.40 -10.83
N ALA A 191 -6.93 -11.98 -12.04
CA ALA A 191 -8.30 -12.09 -12.52
C ALA A 191 -8.74 -13.57 -12.56
N GLY A 192 -9.98 -13.84 -12.18
CA GLY A 192 -10.52 -15.21 -12.14
C GLY A 192 -10.14 -16.04 -10.91
N ILE A 193 -9.27 -15.52 -10.01
CA ILE A 193 -8.97 -16.15 -8.72
C ILE A 193 -9.89 -15.58 -7.63
N THR A 194 -10.51 -16.43 -6.83
CA THR A 194 -11.23 -16.02 -5.61
C THR A 194 -10.26 -15.95 -4.44
N ALA A 195 -10.14 -14.77 -3.82
CA ALA A 195 -9.35 -14.58 -2.60
C ALA A 195 -10.30 -14.49 -1.40
N TRP A 196 -10.29 -15.51 -0.55
CA TRP A 196 -11.04 -15.50 0.71
C TRP A 196 -10.19 -14.81 1.77
N VAL A 197 -10.61 -13.63 2.23
CA VAL A 197 -9.84 -12.83 3.18
C VAL A 197 -10.47 -12.93 4.56
N ALA A 198 -9.68 -13.36 5.54
CA ALA A 198 -9.99 -13.25 6.96
C ALA A 198 -9.11 -12.15 7.57
N ILE A 199 -9.70 -11.25 8.36
CA ILE A 199 -8.99 -10.12 8.96
C ILE A 199 -8.98 -10.30 10.48
N THR A 200 -7.79 -10.28 11.08
CA THR A 200 -7.62 -10.27 12.54
C THR A 200 -6.64 -9.20 12.98
N ASP A 201 -6.41 -9.09 14.29
CA ASP A 201 -5.42 -8.20 14.87
C ASP A 201 -4.02 -8.82 14.98
#